data_AF-A0A378MDG4-F1
#
_entry.id   AF-A0A378MDG4-F1
#
_cell.length_a   1.000
_cell.length_b   1.000
_cell.length_c   1.000
_cell.angle_alpha   90.00
_cell.angle_beta   90.00
_cell.angle_gamma   90.00
#
_symmetry.space_group_name_H-M   'P 1'
#
loop_
_entity.id
_entity.type
_entity.pdbx_description
1 polymer ?
#
loop_
_entity_poly.entity_id
_entity_poly.type
_entity_poly.pdbx_seq_one_letter_code
_entity_poly.pdbx_strand_id
1 'polypeptide(L)'
;MIELCSYRLTTPGIGKEAGASLYSLLEMYQGFFLAPHVTAQAVKGARFTAGMLAGYGVDVEPSWDAPRTDLIQSVSFHDKTKMIRFAEAIQQASPVNAYVRPEPAYMPGYQDDVIMAAGTFIQGASLELTADGPIRAPYQLYIQGGLTYEHVKVAVTRAVTSIL
;
A
#
# COMPACT_ATOMS: atom_id res chain seq x y z
N MET A 1 14.59 -18.19 -20.29
CA MET A 1 14.56 -17.35 -19.06
C MET A 1 13.80 -18.03 -17.92
N ILE A 2 12.51 -18.38 -18.08
CA ILE A 2 11.71 -19.03 -17.00
C ILE A 2 12.35 -20.32 -16.45
N GLU A 3 12.92 -21.14 -17.33
CA GLU A 3 13.61 -22.38 -16.95
C GLU A 3 14.79 -22.15 -16.00
N LEU A 4 15.67 -21.20 -16.31
CA LEU A 4 16.80 -20.83 -15.45
C LEU A 4 16.35 -20.30 -14.09
N CYS A 5 15.29 -19.49 -14.07
CA CYS A 5 14.67 -19.04 -12.82
C CYS A 5 14.17 -20.23 -11.99
N SER A 6 13.57 -21.24 -12.64
CA SER A 6 13.06 -22.42 -11.93
C SER A 6 14.18 -23.22 -11.25
N TYR A 7 15.34 -23.40 -11.89
CA TYR A 7 16.48 -24.07 -11.28
C TYR A 7 17.07 -23.30 -10.09
N ARG A 8 17.01 -21.96 -10.14
CA ARG A 8 17.43 -21.13 -9.00
C ARG A 8 16.46 -21.21 -7.83
N LEU A 9 15.16 -21.33 -8.11
CA LEU A 9 14.12 -21.44 -7.10
C LEU A 9 14.13 -22.82 -6.43
N THR A 10 14.38 -23.88 -7.21
CA THR A 10 14.48 -25.27 -6.72
C THR A 10 15.94 -25.74 -6.78
N THR A 11 16.29 -26.62 -7.72
CA THR A 11 17.65 -27.08 -7.99
C THR A 11 17.83 -27.38 -9.48
N PRO A 12 19.07 -27.33 -10.02
CA PRO A 12 19.37 -27.80 -11.36
C PRO A 12 18.93 -29.25 -11.57
N GLY A 13 18.40 -29.57 -12.76
CA GLY A 13 17.88 -30.90 -13.09
C GLY A 13 16.40 -31.10 -12.72
N ILE A 14 15.95 -30.61 -11.55
CA ILE A 14 14.54 -30.69 -11.13
C ILE A 14 13.73 -29.53 -11.73
N GLY A 15 14.17 -28.29 -11.51
CA GLY A 15 13.48 -27.09 -12.02
C GLY A 15 12.03 -26.98 -11.56
N LYS A 16 11.13 -26.60 -12.48
CA LYS A 16 9.70 -26.34 -12.22
C LYS A 16 8.81 -27.61 -12.14
N GLU A 17 9.39 -28.80 -12.26
CA GLU A 17 8.62 -30.05 -12.31
C GLU A 17 8.20 -30.55 -10.91
N ALA A 18 8.88 -30.08 -9.86
CA ALA A 18 8.58 -30.42 -8.47
C ALA A 18 8.13 -29.19 -7.67
N GLY A 19 7.14 -29.39 -6.79
CA GLY A 19 6.60 -28.37 -5.90
C GLY A 19 5.13 -28.67 -5.60
N ALA A 20 4.83 -29.17 -4.40
CA ALA A 20 3.46 -29.47 -4.02
C ALA A 20 2.65 -28.17 -3.88
N SER A 21 1.51 -28.07 -4.56
CA SER A 21 0.65 -26.88 -4.54
C SER A 21 -0.11 -26.68 -3.23
N LEU A 22 -0.19 -27.74 -2.41
CA LEU A 22 -0.99 -27.79 -1.19
C LEU A 22 -2.41 -27.26 -1.46
N TYR A 23 -2.84 -26.23 -0.72
CA TYR A 23 -4.19 -25.68 -0.79
C TYR A 23 -4.29 -24.33 -1.54
N SER A 24 -3.18 -23.82 -2.10
CA SER A 24 -3.11 -22.46 -2.64
C SER A 24 -3.61 -22.29 -4.08
N LEU A 25 -4.02 -23.37 -4.76
CA LEU A 25 -4.48 -23.24 -6.16
C LEU A 25 -5.72 -22.34 -6.28
N LEU A 26 -6.73 -22.55 -5.44
CA LEU A 26 -8.00 -21.84 -5.56
C LEU A 26 -7.84 -20.32 -5.42
N GLU A 27 -7.13 -19.88 -4.37
CA GLU A 27 -6.89 -18.45 -4.09
C GLU A 27 -6.06 -17.78 -5.17
N MET A 28 -5.08 -18.47 -5.77
CA MET A 28 -4.30 -17.93 -6.90
C MET A 28 -5.18 -17.72 -8.13
N TYR A 29 -6.00 -18.71 -8.52
CA TYR A 29 -6.85 -18.60 -9.71
C TYR A 29 -7.96 -17.55 -9.52
N GLN A 30 -8.64 -17.57 -8.38
CA GLN A 30 -9.68 -16.59 -8.07
C GLN A 30 -9.11 -15.18 -7.93
N GLY A 31 -7.97 -15.05 -7.26
CA GLY A 31 -7.24 -13.79 -7.12
C GLY A 31 -6.83 -13.22 -8.48
N PHE A 32 -6.30 -14.05 -9.38
CA PHE A 32 -5.93 -13.63 -10.73
C PHE A 32 -7.13 -13.18 -11.57
N PHE A 33 -8.27 -13.87 -11.44
CA PHE A 33 -9.52 -13.47 -12.11
C PHE A 33 -10.01 -12.08 -11.64
N LEU A 34 -9.92 -11.80 -10.34
CA LEU A 34 -10.33 -10.52 -9.75
C LEU A 34 -9.26 -9.42 -9.85
N ALA A 35 -8.01 -9.76 -10.13
CA ALA A 35 -6.87 -8.83 -10.09
C ALA A 35 -7.07 -7.57 -10.95
N PRO A 36 -7.62 -7.62 -12.19
CA PRO A 36 -7.85 -6.40 -12.97
C PRO A 36 -8.85 -5.45 -12.30
N HIS A 37 -9.89 -6.00 -11.69
CA HIS A 37 -10.91 -5.21 -10.99
C HIS A 37 -10.34 -4.56 -9.73
N VAL A 38 -9.66 -5.33 -8.88
CA VAL A 38 -9.10 -4.83 -7.62
C VAL A 38 -8.00 -3.80 -7.89
N THR A 39 -7.18 -4.02 -8.92
CA THR A 39 -6.20 -3.03 -9.41
C THR A 39 -6.89 -1.71 -9.77
N ALA A 40 -8.04 -1.74 -10.47
CA ALA A 40 -8.79 -0.52 -10.78
C ALA A 40 -9.35 0.17 -9.53
N GLN A 41 -9.71 -0.56 -8.46
CA GLN A 41 -10.13 0.05 -7.20
C GLN A 41 -8.99 0.84 -6.55
N ALA A 42 -7.80 0.24 -6.45
CA ALA A 42 -6.60 0.89 -5.92
C ALA A 42 -6.19 2.10 -6.77
N VAL A 43 -6.19 1.99 -8.11
CA VAL A 43 -5.85 3.12 -9.01
C VAL A 43 -6.84 4.29 -8.89
N LYS A 44 -8.15 4.02 -8.77
CA LYS A 44 -9.15 5.07 -8.49
C LYS A 44 -8.92 5.69 -7.12
N GLY A 45 -8.58 4.87 -6.13
CA GLY A 45 -8.21 5.30 -4.78
C GLY A 45 -7.02 6.26 -4.78
N ALA A 46 -5.93 5.90 -5.46
CA ALA A 46 -4.75 6.75 -5.63
C ALA A 46 -5.08 8.12 -6.23
N ARG A 47 -5.87 8.16 -7.31
CA ARG A 47 -6.32 9.43 -7.92
C ARG A 47 -7.22 10.25 -7.00
N PHE A 48 -8.11 9.60 -6.26
CA PHE A 48 -8.94 10.26 -5.26
C PHE A 48 -8.07 10.88 -4.16
N THR A 49 -7.12 10.14 -3.61
CA THR A 49 -6.15 10.64 -2.62
C THR A 49 -5.39 11.85 -3.15
N ALA A 50 -4.86 11.77 -4.38
CA ALA A 50 -4.15 12.88 -5.02
C ALA A 50 -5.03 14.12 -5.15
N GLY A 51 -6.26 13.98 -5.67
CA GLY A 51 -7.17 15.10 -5.86
C GLY A 51 -7.64 15.72 -4.54
N MET A 52 -7.93 14.88 -3.53
CA MET A 52 -8.38 15.34 -2.21
C MET A 52 -7.30 16.14 -1.50
N LEU A 53 -6.07 15.62 -1.44
CA LEU A 53 -4.96 16.25 -0.72
C LEU A 53 -4.42 17.49 -1.45
N ALA A 54 -4.34 17.46 -2.79
CA ALA A 54 -4.04 18.65 -3.58
C ALA A 54 -5.06 19.78 -3.32
N GLY A 55 -6.34 19.44 -3.16
CA GLY A 55 -7.40 20.39 -2.80
C GLY A 55 -7.22 21.07 -1.43
N TYR A 56 -6.42 20.48 -0.53
CA TYR A 56 -6.04 21.06 0.76
C TYR A 56 -4.61 21.63 0.78
N GLY A 57 -3.99 21.82 -0.39
CA GLY A 57 -2.65 22.40 -0.51
C GLY A 57 -1.53 21.49 -0.02
N VAL A 58 -1.74 20.18 0.00
CA VAL A 58 -0.68 19.20 0.27
C VAL A 58 -0.06 18.76 -1.06
N ASP A 59 1.27 18.66 -1.09
CA ASP A 59 2.00 18.22 -2.28
C ASP A 59 1.75 16.74 -2.55
N VAL A 60 1.40 16.40 -3.79
CA VAL A 60 1.07 15.03 -4.21
C VAL A 60 1.84 14.65 -5.46
N GLU A 61 2.29 13.40 -5.51
CA GLU A 61 2.97 12.84 -6.68
C GLU A 61 2.61 11.35 -6.84
N PRO A 62 2.13 10.92 -8.01
CA PRO A 62 1.70 11.73 -9.17
C PRO A 62 0.42 12.56 -8.91
N SER A 63 0.14 13.55 -9.77
CA SER A 63 -1.12 14.32 -9.75
C SER A 63 -2.33 13.47 -10.15
N TRP A 64 -3.55 13.90 -9.80
CA TRP A 64 -4.77 13.12 -10.04
C TRP A 64 -5.07 12.89 -11.54
N ASP A 65 -4.63 13.81 -12.40
CA ASP A 65 -4.78 13.79 -13.86
C ASP A 65 -3.58 13.15 -14.59
N ALA A 66 -2.49 12.81 -13.87
CA ALA A 66 -1.34 12.16 -14.46
C ALA A 66 -1.70 10.77 -15.04
N PRO A 67 -1.04 10.36 -16.15
CA PRO A 67 -1.02 8.97 -16.58
C PRO A 67 -0.54 8.04 -15.46
N ARG A 68 -1.06 6.82 -15.40
CA ARG A 68 -0.73 5.86 -14.34
C ARG A 68 -0.26 4.55 -14.95
N THR A 69 0.85 4.02 -14.42
CA THR A 69 1.41 2.73 -14.81
C THR A 69 1.55 1.76 -13.63
N ASP A 70 1.31 2.23 -12.41
CA ASP A 70 1.38 1.47 -11.17
C ASP A 70 0.32 1.97 -10.16
N LEU A 71 0.38 1.45 -8.93
CA LEU A 71 -0.50 1.81 -7.82
C LEU A 71 0.04 2.91 -6.92
N ILE A 72 1.27 3.37 -7.17
CA ILE A 72 2.00 4.21 -6.22
C ILE A 72 1.37 5.61 -6.20
N GLN A 73 1.10 6.08 -4.99
CA GLN A 73 0.72 7.46 -4.74
C GLN A 73 1.45 7.95 -3.50
N SER A 74 2.16 9.06 -3.66
CA SER A 74 2.89 9.69 -2.58
C SER A 74 2.33 11.07 -2.28
N VAL A 75 2.53 11.49 -1.03
CA VAL A 75 2.06 12.76 -0.48
C VAL A 75 3.14 13.31 0.43
N SER A 76 3.56 14.56 0.23
CA SER A 76 4.57 15.22 1.06
C SER A 76 3.90 16.23 1.99
N PHE A 77 3.93 15.93 3.29
CA PHE A 77 3.27 16.76 4.30
C PHE A 77 4.12 17.95 4.76
N HIS A 78 5.44 17.90 4.57
CA HIS A 78 6.42 18.86 5.10
C HIS A 78 6.36 19.05 6.63
N ASP A 79 5.66 18.15 7.32
CA ASP A 79 5.47 18.15 8.77
C ASP A 79 5.42 16.70 9.29
N LYS A 80 6.33 16.38 10.21
CA LYS A 80 6.45 15.04 10.84
C LYS A 80 5.16 14.62 11.54
N THR A 81 4.52 15.54 12.26
CA THR A 81 3.34 15.27 13.07
C THR A 81 2.13 14.99 12.17
N LYS A 82 1.96 15.76 11.08
CA LYS A 82 0.90 15.51 10.10
C LYS A 82 1.05 14.16 9.42
N MET A 83 2.27 13.81 8.98
CA MET A 83 2.56 12.51 8.38
C MET A 83 2.19 11.36 9.32
N ILE A 84 2.63 11.43 10.59
CA ILE A 84 2.35 10.39 11.60
C ILE A 84 0.85 10.28 11.87
N ARG A 85 0.16 11.41 12.12
CA ARG A 85 -1.30 11.42 12.36
C ARG A 85 -2.08 10.86 11.18
N PHE A 86 -1.68 11.19 9.96
CA PHE A 86 -2.32 10.67 8.77
C PHE A 86 -2.18 9.14 8.69
N ALA A 87 -0.97 8.60 8.89
CA ALA A 87 -0.73 7.15 8.89
C ALA A 87 -1.54 6.44 9.99
N GLU A 88 -1.58 7.00 11.21
CA GLU A 88 -2.40 6.48 12.31
C GLU A 88 -3.90 6.45 11.96
N ALA A 89 -4.40 7.49 11.32
CA ALA A 89 -5.80 7.56 10.90
C ALA A 89 -6.13 6.55 9.80
N ILE A 90 -5.20 6.27 8.87
CA ILE A 90 -5.34 5.19 7.90
C ILE A 90 -5.41 3.82 8.61
N GLN A 91 -4.55 3.57 9.60
CA GLN A 91 -4.60 2.34 10.40
C GLN A 91 -5.95 2.21 11.13
N GLN A 92 -6.44 3.27 11.75
CA GLN A 92 -7.74 3.28 12.45
C GLN A 92 -8.93 3.08 11.51
N ALA A 93 -8.79 3.39 10.22
CA ALA A 93 -9.79 3.16 9.19
C ALA A 93 -9.63 1.80 8.48
N SER A 94 -8.71 0.95 8.92
CA SER A 94 -8.46 -0.37 8.34
C SER A 94 -9.34 -1.46 8.98
N PRO A 95 -9.63 -2.56 8.27
CA PRO A 95 -10.51 -3.62 8.79
C PRO A 95 -9.88 -4.47 9.90
N VAL A 96 -8.54 -4.64 9.89
CA VAL A 96 -7.81 -5.50 10.83
C VAL A 96 -6.88 -4.63 11.69
N ASN A 97 -6.77 -4.95 12.99
CA ASN A 97 -5.88 -4.26 13.93
C ASN A 97 -6.05 -2.73 13.96
N ALA A 98 -7.26 -2.22 13.72
CA ALA A 98 -7.55 -0.79 13.69
C ALA A 98 -7.24 -0.06 15.01
N TYR A 99 -7.29 -0.79 16.13
CA TYR A 99 -6.97 -0.27 17.46
C TYR A 99 -5.45 -0.20 17.74
N VAL A 100 -4.62 -0.84 16.91
CA VAL A 100 -3.17 -0.84 17.06
C VAL A 100 -2.64 0.41 16.37
N ARG A 101 -2.13 1.36 17.15
CA ARG A 101 -1.59 2.62 16.63
C ARG A 101 -0.16 2.38 16.11
N PRO A 102 0.15 2.72 14.85
CA PRO A 102 1.49 2.57 14.32
C PRO A 102 2.41 3.62 14.94
N GLU A 103 3.66 3.24 15.19
CA GLU A 103 4.71 4.13 15.67
C GLU A 103 5.91 4.05 14.72
N PRO A 104 6.69 5.12 14.56
CA PRO A 104 7.99 5.05 13.89
C PRO A 104 8.86 3.96 14.49
N ALA A 105 9.39 3.07 13.64
CA ALA A 105 10.24 1.99 14.06
C ALA A 105 11.39 1.77 13.09
N TYR A 106 12.51 1.26 13.61
CA TYR A 106 13.63 0.81 12.80
C TYR A 106 13.19 -0.35 11.88
N MET A 107 13.46 -0.20 10.57
CA MET A 107 13.20 -1.24 9.58
C MET A 107 14.53 -1.68 8.94
N PRO A 108 14.90 -2.98 8.99
CA PRO A 108 16.14 -3.46 8.38
C PRO A 108 16.25 -3.07 6.89
N GLY A 109 17.36 -2.44 6.53
CA GLY A 109 17.60 -1.93 5.18
C GLY A 109 17.30 -0.45 4.98
N TYR A 110 16.63 0.21 5.93
CA TYR A 110 16.39 1.65 5.92
C TYR A 110 17.33 2.36 6.91
N GLN A 111 17.79 3.57 6.55
CA GLN A 111 18.65 4.39 7.41
C GLN A 111 17.86 5.15 8.48
N ASP A 112 16.63 5.54 8.15
CA ASP A 112 15.72 6.29 9.03
C ASP A 112 14.57 5.38 9.50
N ASP A 113 13.98 5.71 10.65
CA ASP A 113 12.77 5.05 11.11
C ASP A 113 11.66 5.15 10.06
N VAL A 114 10.82 4.12 9.96
CA VAL A 114 9.68 4.05 9.05
C VAL A 114 8.42 3.93 9.88
N ILE A 115 7.37 4.65 9.49
CA ILE A 115 6.01 4.40 10.00
C ILE A 115 5.24 3.60 8.95
N MET A 116 4.42 2.64 9.40
CA MET A 116 3.61 1.80 8.51
C MET A 116 2.23 1.54 9.11
N ALA A 117 1.20 1.94 8.38
CA ALA A 117 -0.18 1.52 8.56
C ALA A 117 -0.46 0.35 7.62
N ALA A 118 -0.77 -0.82 8.19
CA ALA A 118 -0.97 -2.07 7.48
C ALA A 118 -2.01 -2.96 8.20
N GLY A 119 -3.22 -2.44 8.39
CA GLY A 119 -4.36 -3.17 8.94
C GLY A 119 -4.99 -4.13 7.94
N THR A 120 -4.18 -5.03 7.38
CA THR A 120 -4.52 -5.89 6.25
C THR A 120 -4.98 -7.28 6.68
N PHE A 121 -5.79 -7.94 5.86
CA PHE A 121 -6.18 -9.35 6.07
C PHE A 121 -5.00 -10.29 5.87
N ILE A 122 -4.18 -10.04 4.85
CA ILE A 122 -2.95 -10.77 4.58
C ILE A 122 -1.76 -9.92 5.03
N GLN A 123 -0.90 -10.48 5.88
CA GLN A 123 0.26 -9.78 6.41
C GLN A 123 1.17 -9.28 5.27
N GLY A 124 1.37 -7.96 5.22
CA GLY A 124 2.23 -7.30 4.22
C GLY A 124 1.63 -7.17 2.82
N ALA A 125 0.34 -7.47 2.63
CA ALA A 125 -0.32 -7.28 1.33
C ALA A 125 -0.54 -5.79 1.01
N SER A 126 0.20 -5.26 0.04
CA SER A 126 0.12 -3.86 -0.39
C SER A 126 -0.90 -3.59 -1.51
N LEU A 127 -1.65 -4.62 -1.93
CA LEU A 127 -2.88 -4.43 -2.73
C LEU A 127 -4.07 -4.02 -1.83
N GLU A 128 -4.02 -4.37 -0.55
CA GLU A 128 -4.89 -3.79 0.48
C GLU A 128 -4.43 -2.37 0.81
N LEU A 129 -5.29 -1.57 1.45
CA LEU A 129 -4.94 -0.18 1.75
C LEU A 129 -3.83 -0.14 2.81
N THR A 130 -2.70 0.45 2.45
CA THR A 130 -1.57 0.71 3.36
C THR A 130 -1.08 2.14 3.24
N ALA A 131 -0.42 2.63 4.28
CA ALA A 131 0.29 3.91 4.23
C ALA A 131 1.62 3.83 4.98
N ASP A 132 2.73 4.07 4.30
CA ASP A 132 4.06 3.94 4.88
C ASP A 132 5.05 4.97 4.32
N GLY A 133 6.10 5.25 5.08
CA GLY A 133 7.16 6.16 4.64
C GLY A 133 8.24 6.42 5.69
N PRO A 134 9.44 6.82 5.26
CA PRO A 134 10.54 7.12 6.16
C PRO A 134 10.31 8.45 6.89
N ILE A 135 10.66 8.51 8.17
CA ILE A 135 10.53 9.68 9.03
C ILE A 135 11.69 10.65 8.79
N ARG A 136 11.69 11.25 7.60
CA ARG A 136 12.63 12.30 7.20
C ARG A 136 11.96 13.31 6.27
N ALA A 137 12.51 14.52 6.18
CA ALA A 137 12.02 15.52 5.23
C ALA A 137 12.06 14.98 3.78
N PRO A 138 11.03 15.27 2.94
CA PRO A 138 9.89 16.18 3.18
C PRO A 138 8.67 15.53 3.86
N TYR A 139 8.87 14.47 4.65
CA TYR A 139 7.82 13.69 5.32
C TYR A 139 6.82 13.13 4.31
N GLN A 140 7.37 12.39 3.35
CA GLN A 140 6.63 11.77 2.27
C GLN A 140 6.04 10.44 2.72
N LEU A 141 4.73 10.29 2.55
CA LEU A 141 3.99 9.06 2.83
C LEU A 141 3.48 8.47 1.51
N TYR A 142 3.70 7.18 1.32
CA TYR A 142 3.15 6.39 0.23
C TYR A 142 1.83 5.80 0.68
N ILE A 143 0.73 6.17 0.02
CA ILE A 143 -0.64 5.75 0.34
C ILE A 143 -1.16 4.98 -0.86
N GLN A 144 -1.23 3.66 -0.77
CA GLN A 144 -1.50 2.81 -1.93
C GLN A 144 -2.38 1.62 -1.58
N GLY A 145 -2.85 0.94 -2.62
CA GLY A 145 -3.74 -0.20 -2.49
C GLY A 145 -5.18 0.21 -2.13
N GLY A 146 -5.98 -0.81 -1.81
CA GLY A 146 -7.40 -0.71 -1.52
C GLY A 146 -8.20 -1.74 -2.29
N LEU A 147 -8.75 -2.72 -1.57
CA LEU A 147 -9.56 -3.79 -2.19
C LEU A 147 -10.84 -3.26 -2.83
N THR A 148 -11.39 -2.18 -2.27
CA THR A 148 -12.57 -1.49 -2.78
C THR A 148 -12.34 0.01 -2.75
N TYR A 149 -12.84 0.72 -3.75
CA TYR A 149 -12.70 2.18 -3.83
C TYR A 149 -13.43 2.88 -2.67
N GLU A 150 -14.51 2.26 -2.20
CA GLU A 150 -15.31 2.71 -1.06
C GLU A 150 -14.46 2.76 0.22
N HIS A 151 -13.66 1.72 0.48
CA HIS A 151 -12.77 1.68 1.64
C HIS A 151 -11.72 2.81 1.57
N VAL A 152 -11.07 2.99 0.41
CA VAL A 152 -10.08 4.06 0.23
C VAL A 152 -10.70 5.44 0.49
N LYS A 153 -11.88 5.72 -0.10
CA LYS A 153 -12.57 7.00 0.13
C LYS A 153 -12.85 7.25 1.61
N VAL A 154 -13.38 6.25 2.33
CA VAL A 154 -13.70 6.39 3.76
C VAL A 154 -12.43 6.66 4.57
N ALA A 155 -11.38 5.87 4.35
CA ALA A 155 -10.14 5.98 5.09
C ALA A 155 -9.42 7.32 4.83
N VAL A 156 -9.26 7.70 3.57
CA VAL A 156 -8.58 8.95 3.18
C VAL A 156 -9.37 10.17 3.65
N THR A 157 -10.71 10.18 3.52
CA THR A 157 -11.53 11.30 4.00
C THR A 157 -11.36 11.50 5.50
N ARG A 158 -11.37 10.41 6.29
CA ARG A 158 -11.14 10.47 7.75
C ARG A 158 -9.72 10.93 8.08
N ALA A 159 -8.72 10.41 7.37
CA ALA A 159 -7.32 10.76 7.59
C ALA A 159 -7.05 12.25 7.30
N VAL A 160 -7.62 12.80 6.23
CA VAL A 160 -7.57 14.24 5.95
C VAL A 160 -8.14 15.05 7.11
N THR A 161 -9.30 14.69 7.67
CA THR A 161 -9.89 15.40 8.82
C THR A 161 -8.99 15.40 10.05
N SER A 162 -8.11 14.41 10.21
CA SER A 162 -7.19 14.33 11.36
C SER A 162 -5.98 15.29 11.30
N ILE A 163 -5.72 15.87 10.13
CA ILE A 163 -4.57 16.74 9.86
C ILE A 163 -4.94 18.18 9.45
N LEU A 164 -6.24 18.44 9.31
CA LEU A 164 -6.82 19.80 9.27
C LEU A 164 -6.76 20.43 10.66
#